data_AF-A0A1A6XXL3-F1
#
_entry.id   AF-A0A1A6XXL3-F1
#
_cell.length_a   1.000
_cell.length_b   1.000
_cell.length_c   1.000
_cell.angle_alpha   90.00
_cell.angle_beta   90.00
_cell.angle_gamma   90.00
#
_symmetry.space_group_name_H-M   'P 1'
#
loop_
_entity.id
_entity.type
_entity.pdbx_description
1 polymer ?
#
loop_
_entity_poly.entity_id
_entity_poly.type
_entity_poly.pdbx_seq_one_letter_code
_entity_poly.pdbx_strand_id
1 'polypeptide(L)' 'MHDQNTNAANPVRLLPIAEVCQIVGLGESTIWERTRAGTFPKPVKLSERTTRWVSTEVDQWVAEVIAKRA' A
#
# COMPACT_ATOMS: atom_id res chain seq x y z
N MET A 1 -16.82 19.02 24.08
CA MET A 1 -17.30 19.00 22.68
C MET A 1 -16.03 18.92 21.84
N HIS A 2 -15.73 17.77 21.23
CA HIS A 2 -14.65 17.64 20.26
C HIS A 2 -15.33 17.38 18.91
N ASP A 3 -15.52 18.48 18.21
CA ASP A 3 -15.91 18.61 16.82
C ASP A 3 -15.19 17.58 15.93
N GLN A 4 -16.02 16.81 15.23
CA GLN A 4 -15.64 15.90 14.16
C GLN A 4 -15.28 16.74 12.93
N ASN A 5 -14.03 17.18 12.78
CA ASN A 5 -13.56 17.72 11.50
C ASN A 5 -13.12 16.57 10.58
N THR A 6 -14.12 15.94 9.98
CA THR A 6 -13.99 15.01 8.85
C THR A 6 -13.53 15.80 7.62
N ASN A 7 -12.21 15.93 7.42
CA ASN A 7 -11.68 16.40 6.15
C ASN A 7 -11.01 15.24 5.40
N ALA A 8 -11.70 14.77 4.37
CA ALA A 8 -11.40 13.58 3.58
C ALA A 8 -10.20 13.78 2.64
N ALA A 9 -9.00 13.88 3.21
CA ALA A 9 -7.76 13.76 2.48
C ALA A 9 -6.87 12.79 3.26
N ASN A 10 -6.97 11.50 2.96
CA ASN A 10 -6.03 10.52 3.51
C ASN A 10 -4.62 10.97 3.07
N PRO A 11 -3.78 11.52 3.97
CA PRO A 11 -2.51 12.08 3.54
C PRO A 11 -1.67 10.94 2.98
N VAL A 12 -1.00 11.22 1.85
CA VAL A 12 -0.09 10.26 1.23
C VAL A 12 0.96 9.88 2.27
N ARG A 13 0.94 8.63 2.70
CA ARG A 13 1.83 8.10 3.73
C ARG A 13 2.61 6.91 3.21
N LEU A 14 3.74 6.66 3.86
CA LEU A 14 4.64 5.57 3.52
C LEU A 14 4.40 4.38 4.43
N LEU A 15 3.94 3.29 3.85
CA LEU A 15 3.50 2.08 4.54
C LEU A 15 4.66 1.09 4.73
N PRO A 16 4.86 0.55 5.93
CA PRO A 16 5.73 -0.61 6.12
C PRO A 16 5.11 -1.86 5.49
N ILE A 17 5.94 -2.84 5.14
CA ILE A 17 5.50 -4.11 4.53
C ILE A 17 4.41 -4.81 5.36
N ALA A 18 4.47 -4.71 6.69
CA ALA A 18 3.45 -5.26 7.57
C ALA A 18 2.06 -4.63 7.35
N GLU A 19 1.97 -3.31 7.19
CA GLU A 19 0.69 -2.64 6.90
C GLU A 19 0.21 -2.96 5.49
N VAL A 20 1.12 -3.02 4.51
CA VAL A 20 0.78 -3.46 3.15
C VAL A 20 0.17 -4.87 3.17
N CYS A 21 0.80 -5.81 3.89
CA CYS A 21 0.31 -7.17 4.07
C CYS A 21 -1.12 -7.19 4.66
N GLN A 22 -1.38 -6.37 5.67
CA GLN A 22 -2.72 -6.24 6.28
C GLN A 22 -3.75 -5.71 5.28
N ILE A 23 -3.39 -4.70 4.47
CA ILE A 23 -4.30 -4.08 3.50
C ILE A 23 -4.68 -5.06 2.39
N VAL A 24 -3.69 -5.76 1.82
CA VAL A 24 -3.94 -6.62 0.65
C VAL A 24 -4.26 -8.07 1.00
N GLY A 25 -4.09 -8.47 2.27
CA GLY A 25 -4.30 -9.84 2.73
C GLY A 25 -3.28 -10.86 2.18
N LEU A 26 -2.09 -10.41 1.78
CA LEU A 26 -1.02 -11.25 1.21
C LEU A 26 0.21 -11.24 2.12
N GLY A 27 0.89 -12.38 2.22
CA GLY A 27 2.15 -12.47 2.99
C GLY A 27 3.29 -11.66 2.36
N GLU A 28 4.26 -11.27 3.18
CA GLU A 28 5.39 -10.41 2.77
C GLU A 28 6.14 -10.97 1.55
N SER A 29 6.42 -12.28 1.53
CA SER A 29 7.08 -12.94 0.40
C SER A 29 6.32 -12.76 -0.91
N THR A 30 5.00 -12.88 -0.88
CA THR A 30 4.14 -12.71 -2.06
C THR A 30 4.15 -11.26 -2.54
N ILE A 31 4.16 -10.28 -1.63
CA ILE A 31 4.33 -8.86 -2.00
C ILE A 31 5.64 -8.67 -2.75
N TRP A 32 6.74 -9.22 -2.22
CA TRP A 32 8.07 -9.11 -2.83
C TRP A 32 8.12 -9.81 -4.19
N GLU A 33 7.54 -11.01 -4.32
CA GLU A 33 7.44 -11.71 -5.60
C GLU A 33 6.66 -10.89 -6.63
N ARG A 34 5.49 -10.34 -6.26
CA ARG A 34 4.69 -9.51 -7.16
C ARG A 34 5.37 -8.19 -7.50
N THR A 35 6.09 -7.61 -6.56
CA THR A 35 6.92 -6.42 -6.77
C THR A 35 8.02 -6.72 -7.80
N ARG A 36 8.70 -7.85 -7.69
CA ARG A 36 9.73 -8.30 -8.65
C ARG A 36 9.13 -8.65 -10.01
N ALA A 37 7.92 -9.21 -10.03
CA ALA A 37 7.16 -9.47 -11.24
C ALA A 37 6.56 -8.20 -11.89
N GLY A 38 6.67 -7.04 -11.25
CA GLY A 38 6.10 -5.78 -11.75
C GLY A 38 4.58 -5.71 -11.68
N THR A 39 3.94 -6.61 -10.93
CA THR A 39 2.47 -6.68 -10.77
C THR A 39 1.98 -6.03 -9.47
N PHE A 40 2.88 -5.46 -8.68
CA PHE A 40 2.61 -4.73 -7.45
C PHE A 40 3.39 -3.40 -7.46
N PRO A 41 2.89 -2.32 -6.82
CA PRO A 41 3.57 -1.04 -6.78
C PRO A 41 5.00 -1.15 -6.22
N LYS A 42 5.88 -0.34 -6.79
CA LYS A 42 7.30 -0.35 -6.45
C LYS A 42 7.51 0.25 -5.08
N PRO A 43 8.33 -0.37 -4.23
CA PRO A 43 8.68 0.23 -2.96
C PRO A 43 9.57 1.47 -3.15
N VAL A 44 9.36 2.44 -2.28
CA VAL A 44 10.25 3.58 -2.03
C VAL A 44 11.31 3.19 -1.01
N LYS A 45 12.58 3.28 -1.40
CA LYS A 45 13.72 3.06 -0.50
C LYS A 45 14.03 4.37 0.23
N LEU A 46 13.77 4.42 1.53
CA LEU A 46 14.08 5.58 2.38
C LEU A 46 15.51 5.54 2.92
N SER A 47 16.03 4.33 3.17
CA SER A 47 17.38 4.11 3.67
C SER A 47 17.85 2.70 3.27
N GLU A 48 19.11 2.35 3.57
CA GLU A 48 19.65 1.02 3.25
C GLU A 48 18.82 -0.14 3.78
N ARG A 49 18.22 0.02 4.96
CA ARG A 49 17.40 -1.00 5.64
C ARG A 49 15.90 -0.70 5.65
N THR A 50 15.48 0.43 5.09
CA THR A 50 14.12 0.92 5.25
C THR A 50 13.46 1.13 3.90
N THR A 51 12.48 0.28 3.64
CA THR A 51 11.68 0.27 2.43
C THR A 51 10.21 0.43 2.78
N ARG A 52 9.50 1.26 2.03
CA ARG A 52 8.09 1.61 2.26
C ARG A 52 7.31 1.67 0.95
N TRP A 53 6.00 1.54 1.02
CA TRP A 53 5.10 1.69 -0.13
C TRP A 53 4.26 2.94 -0.01
N VAL A 54 3.93 3.58 -1.12
CA VAL A 54 3.04 4.74 -1.11
C VAL A 54 1.62 4.25 -0.87
N SER A 55 0.93 4.79 0.13
CA SER A 55 -0.42 4.36 0.49
C SER A 55 -1.41 4.47 -0.66
N THR A 56 -1.30 5.50 -1.50
CA THR A 56 -2.17 5.70 -2.66
C THR A 56 -1.93 4.66 -3.74
N GLU A 57 -0.68 4.24 -3.97
CA GLU A 57 -0.39 3.20 -4.96
C GLU A 57 -0.90 1.83 -4.52
N VAL A 58 -0.81 1.53 -3.22
CA VAL A 58 -1.39 0.29 -2.65
C VAL A 58 -2.91 0.30 -2.78
N ASP A 59 -3.55 1.43 -2.46
CA ASP A 59 -5.01 1.58 -2.59
C ASP A 59 -5.47 1.46 -4.05
N GLN A 60 -4.77 2.12 -4.97
CA GLN A 60 -5.01 1.99 -6.41
C GLN A 60 -4.88 0.54 -6.87
N TRP A 61 -3.85 -0.17 -6.43
CA TRP A 61 -3.68 -1.58 -6.76
C TRP A 61 -4.84 -2.44 -6.24
N VAL A 62 -5.32 -2.19 -5.03
CA VAL A 62 -6.51 -2.88 -4.49
C VAL A 62 -7.73 -2.61 -5.35
N ALA A 63 -7.96 -1.35 -5.73
CA ALA A 63 -9.05 -0.96 -6.62
C ALA A 63 -8.94 -1.66 -7.99
N GLU A 64 -7.74 -1.77 -8.57
CA GLU A 64 -7.50 -2.50 -9.81
C GLU A 64 -7.80 -4.00 -9.68
N VAL A 65 -7.44 -4.62 -8.56
CA VAL A 65 -7.76 -6.04 -8.29
C VAL A 65 -9.26 -6.25 -8.14
N ILE A 66 -9.96 -5.35 -7.46
CA ILE A 66 -11.42 -5.38 -7.34
C ILE A 66 -12.05 -5.20 -8.72
N ALA A 67 -11.56 -4.26 -9.53
CA ALA A 67 -12.05 -4.02 -10.88
C ALA A 67 -11.84 -5.24 -11.80
N LYS A 68 -10.74 -5.99 -11.64
CA LYS A 68 -10.48 -7.23 -12.40
C LYS A 68 -11.41 -8.39 -12.04
N ARG A 69 -12.11 -8.32 -10.91
CA ARG A 69 -13.11 -9.33 -10.50
C ARG A 69 -14.47 -9.10 -11.19
N ALA A 70 -14.78 -7.86 -11.57
CA ALA A 70 -16.05 -7.47 -12.19
C ALA A 70 -16.06 -7.83 -13.69
#